data_AF-A0A820A035-F1
#
_entry.id   AF-A0A820A035-F1
#
_cell.length_a   1.000
_cell.length_b   1.000
_cell.length_c   1.000
_cell.angle_alpha   90.00
_cell.angle_beta   90.00
_cell.angle_gamma   90.00
#
_symmetry.space_group_name_H-M   'P 1'
#
loop_
_entity.id
_entity.type
_entity.pdbx_description
1 polymer ?
#
loop_
_entity_poly.entity_id
_entity_poly.type
_entity_poly.pdbx_seq_one_letter_code
_entity_poly.pdbx_strand_id
1 'polypeptide(L)'
;MTYVRIYDSKKKHDTCLFLKQDNIIRKDYFIGTFPGATGILYKDEQLNAYVSIPRDSDGNFQFEWDQNVVYQLIYVDDYRNRSSSSSSSSLNRWELPYWLRVVGDDKSTGLLKNEPERCCFPKQYSSKSSNNLPYDSNRGMIGMKRVPITLPGQQKLNMWTIENINDEIMYTIDQDLKTCLKSKIISKTAVCIPDIAEYFSSSRYGYGDKKIVADTWIINNNRNLNYVTVSRDGLCVPLTGHIFVHTPGGVTTMITTDFVPEINDSSVFDIPEECKKLN
;
A
#
# COMPACT_ATOMS: atom_id res chain seq x y z
N MET A 1 -37.00 -1.98 -6.66
CA MET A 1 -36.01 -1.21 -7.47
C MET A 1 -34.94 -0.74 -6.50
N THR A 2 -33.70 -1.20 -6.66
CA THR A 2 -32.60 -0.85 -5.75
C THR A 2 -31.96 0.45 -6.23
N TYR A 3 -31.68 1.37 -5.31
CA TYR A 3 -30.95 2.61 -5.62
C TYR A 3 -29.85 2.85 -4.61
N VAL A 4 -28.88 3.66 -4.99
CA VAL A 4 -27.75 4.10 -4.16
C VAL A 4 -27.82 5.60 -4.03
N ARG A 5 -27.73 6.12 -2.81
CA ARG A 5 -27.64 7.56 -2.56
C ARG A 5 -26.18 7.99 -2.53
N ILE A 6 -25.79 8.82 -3.49
CA ILE A 6 -24.42 9.33 -3.63
C ILE A 6 -24.45 10.85 -3.44
N TYR A 7 -23.75 11.31 -2.41
CA TYR A 7 -23.49 12.72 -2.14
C TYR A 7 -22.31 13.23 -2.97
N ASP A 8 -22.57 14.25 -3.79
CA ASP A 8 -21.57 14.98 -4.54
C ASP A 8 -21.14 16.21 -3.73
N SER A 9 -19.93 16.17 -3.18
CA SER A 9 -19.38 17.25 -2.37
C SER A 9 -19.14 18.55 -3.14
N LYS A 10 -18.85 18.48 -4.45
CA LYS A 10 -18.64 19.66 -5.29
C LYS A 10 -19.95 20.40 -5.54
N LYS A 11 -21.02 19.64 -5.78
CA LYS A 11 -22.34 20.20 -6.05
C LYS A 11 -23.23 20.35 -4.80
N LYS A 12 -22.80 19.81 -3.65
CA LYS A 12 -23.51 19.82 -2.35
C LYS A 12 -24.94 19.29 -2.45
N HIS A 13 -25.11 18.17 -3.16
CA HIS A 13 -26.42 17.54 -3.37
C HIS A 13 -26.29 16.03 -3.43
N ASP A 14 -27.38 15.34 -3.10
CA ASP A 14 -27.50 13.91 -3.25
C ASP A 14 -28.06 13.55 -4.62
N THR A 15 -27.47 12.54 -5.24
CA THR A 15 -27.97 11.89 -6.45
C THR A 15 -28.33 10.45 -6.13
N CYS A 16 -29.57 10.06 -6.43
CA CYS A 16 -29.98 8.66 -6.36
C CYS A 16 -29.67 7.96 -7.69
N LEU A 17 -28.74 7.02 -7.67
CA LEU A 17 -28.46 6.14 -8.80
C LEU A 17 -29.31 4.88 -8.70
N PHE A 18 -30.16 4.65 -9.69
CA PHE A 18 -30.93 3.41 -9.77
C PHE A 18 -30.06 2.31 -10.35
N LEU A 19 -29.86 1.25 -9.58
CA LEU A 19 -29.09 0.09 -10.03
C LEU A 19 -29.96 -0.72 -10.99
N LYS A 20 -29.38 -1.07 -12.14
CA LYS A 20 -29.94 -2.17 -12.96
C LYS A 20 -29.70 -3.50 -12.23
N GLN A 21 -30.32 -4.58 -12.71
CA GLN A 21 -30.11 -5.92 -12.17
C GLN A 21 -28.59 -6.14 -11.94
N ASP A 22 -28.25 -6.75 -10.80
CA ASP A 22 -26.89 -7.16 -10.38
C ASP A 22 -26.08 -6.24 -9.47
N ASN A 23 -26.67 -5.17 -8.90
CA ASN A 23 -25.98 -4.30 -7.93
C ASN A 23 -24.67 -3.67 -8.47
N ILE A 24 -24.59 -3.45 -9.78
CA ILE A 24 -23.41 -2.88 -10.45
C ILE A 24 -23.69 -1.43 -10.88
N ILE A 25 -22.78 -0.52 -10.55
CA ILE A 25 -22.71 0.80 -11.17
C ILE A 25 -21.69 0.73 -12.30
N ARG A 26 -22.18 0.72 -13.55
CA ARG A 26 -21.31 0.65 -14.73
C ARG A 26 -20.43 1.89 -14.84
N LYS A 27 -19.18 1.69 -15.27
CA LYS A 27 -18.16 2.75 -15.41
C LYS A 27 -18.63 3.93 -16.28
N ASP A 28 -19.20 3.63 -17.44
CA ASP A 28 -19.69 4.61 -18.40
C ASP A 28 -20.83 5.46 -17.81
N TYR A 29 -21.78 4.82 -17.13
CA TYR A 29 -22.87 5.50 -16.45
C TYR A 29 -22.38 6.37 -15.28
N PHE A 30 -21.42 5.87 -14.50
CA PHE A 30 -20.79 6.64 -13.42
C PHE A 30 -20.11 7.90 -13.96
N ILE A 31 -19.26 7.77 -15.00
CA ILE A 31 -18.53 8.89 -15.61
C ILE A 31 -19.51 9.91 -16.21
N GLY A 32 -20.56 9.45 -16.87
CA GLY A 32 -21.59 10.32 -17.45
C GLY A 32 -22.38 11.09 -16.38
N THR A 33 -22.69 10.45 -15.25
CA THR A 33 -23.44 11.09 -14.16
C THR A 33 -22.57 12.03 -13.33
N PHE A 34 -21.33 11.63 -13.06
CA PHE A 34 -20.38 12.37 -12.22
C PHE A 34 -19.07 12.67 -12.98
N PRO A 35 -19.09 13.58 -13.97
CA PRO A 35 -17.89 13.93 -14.71
C PRO A 35 -16.77 14.42 -13.78
N GLY A 36 -15.58 13.84 -13.94
CA GLY A 36 -14.40 14.16 -13.14
C GLY A 36 -14.33 13.48 -11.77
N ALA A 37 -15.35 12.72 -11.36
CA ALA A 37 -15.26 11.87 -10.19
C ALA A 37 -14.39 10.63 -10.50
N THR A 38 -13.49 10.27 -9.58
CA THR A 38 -12.54 9.16 -9.73
C THR A 38 -12.92 7.93 -8.91
N GLY A 39 -13.78 8.07 -7.91
CA GLY A 39 -14.13 7.00 -6.99
C GLY A 39 -15.38 7.29 -6.18
N ILE A 40 -15.79 6.29 -5.41
CA ILE A 40 -16.89 6.34 -4.46
C ILE A 40 -16.33 5.86 -3.11
N LEU A 41 -16.64 6.58 -2.04
CA LEU A 41 -16.35 6.23 -0.66
C LEU A 41 -17.67 6.01 0.09
N TYR A 42 -17.63 5.30 1.20
CA TYR A 42 -18.67 5.41 2.23
C TYR A 42 -18.04 5.43 3.62
N LYS A 43 -18.75 5.98 4.59
CA LYS A 43 -18.35 5.89 5.99
C LYS A 43 -18.86 4.57 6.56
N ASP A 44 -17.94 3.68 6.92
CA ASP A 44 -18.25 2.46 7.66
C ASP A 44 -18.31 2.81 9.15
N GLU A 45 -19.50 2.76 9.75
CA GLU A 45 -19.71 3.13 11.15
C GLU A 45 -19.07 2.13 12.13
N GLN A 46 -18.87 0.87 11.74
CA GLN A 46 -18.19 -0.12 12.60
C GLN A 46 -16.69 0.15 12.64
N LEU A 47 -16.10 0.51 11.50
CA LEU A 47 -14.67 0.82 11.40
C LEU A 47 -14.35 2.27 11.76
N ASN A 48 -15.38 3.12 11.88
CA ASN A 48 -15.26 4.58 11.98
C ASN A 48 -14.29 5.16 10.94
N ALA A 49 -14.40 4.69 9.70
CA ALA A 49 -13.46 5.01 8.63
C ALA A 49 -14.18 5.16 7.28
N TYR A 50 -13.58 5.95 6.38
CA TYR A 50 -14.00 5.99 4.98
C TYR A 50 -13.39 4.83 4.21
N VAL A 51 -14.26 4.05 3.56
CA VAL A 51 -13.90 2.87 2.77
C VAL A 51 -14.15 3.17 1.30
N SER A 52 -13.14 2.92 0.47
CA SER A 52 -13.26 3.06 -0.99
C SER A 52 -13.97 1.85 -1.59
N ILE A 53 -14.90 2.11 -2.52
CA ILE A 53 -15.57 1.05 -3.27
C ILE A 53 -14.62 0.58 -4.38
N PRO A 54 -14.22 -0.70 -4.38
CA PRO A 54 -13.31 -1.22 -5.40
C PRO A 54 -14.00 -1.24 -6.77
N ARG A 55 -13.16 -1.22 -7.81
CA ARG A 55 -13.58 -1.43 -9.18
C ARG A 55 -13.20 -2.83 -9.64
N ASP A 56 -14.04 -3.44 -10.47
CA ASP A 56 -13.70 -4.67 -11.19
C ASP A 56 -12.69 -4.40 -12.32
N SER A 57 -12.31 -5.45 -13.07
CA SER A 57 -11.37 -5.35 -14.20
C SER A 57 -11.86 -4.46 -15.33
N ASP A 58 -13.18 -4.29 -15.48
CA ASP A 58 -13.81 -3.44 -16.49
C ASP A 58 -13.99 -1.99 -15.98
N GLY A 59 -13.67 -1.76 -14.71
CA GLY A 59 -13.75 -0.48 -14.03
C GLY A 59 -15.14 -0.15 -13.49
N ASN A 60 -16.06 -1.10 -13.44
CA ASN A 60 -17.38 -0.92 -12.81
C ASN A 60 -17.25 -1.03 -11.28
N PHE A 61 -18.19 -0.42 -10.57
CA PHE A 61 -18.30 -0.60 -9.12
C PHE A 61 -19.29 -1.72 -8.83
N GLN A 62 -18.80 -2.82 -8.25
CA GLN A 62 -19.60 -3.94 -7.79
C GLN A 62 -19.52 -4.00 -6.27
N PHE A 63 -20.64 -3.79 -5.59
CA PHE A 63 -20.68 -3.71 -4.13
C PHE A 63 -22.05 -4.13 -3.58
N GLU A 64 -22.08 -4.58 -2.34
CA GLU A 64 -23.33 -4.77 -1.60
C GLU A 64 -23.82 -3.42 -1.10
N TRP A 65 -24.59 -2.73 -1.95
CA TRP A 65 -25.07 -1.38 -1.65
C TRP A 65 -26.14 -1.40 -0.55
N ASP A 66 -25.97 -0.56 0.47
CA ASP A 66 -26.96 -0.33 1.51
C ASP A 66 -27.69 0.99 1.22
N GLN A 67 -29.02 0.94 1.15
CA GLN A 67 -29.87 2.10 0.86
C GLN A 67 -29.86 3.13 2.00
N ASN A 68 -29.43 2.74 3.20
CA ASN A 68 -29.34 3.62 4.36
C ASN A 68 -27.98 4.32 4.46
N VAL A 69 -27.01 3.94 3.62
CA VAL A 69 -25.68 4.53 3.61
C VAL A 69 -25.62 5.65 2.56
N VAL A 70 -25.05 6.78 2.95
CA VAL A 70 -24.71 7.86 2.02
C VAL A 70 -23.28 7.67 1.55
N TYR A 71 -23.14 7.43 0.26
CA TYR A 71 -21.85 7.29 -0.39
C TYR A 71 -21.34 8.67 -0.83
N GLN A 72 -20.03 8.89 -0.88
CA GLN A 72 -19.44 10.18 -1.22
C GLN A 72 -18.52 10.06 -2.44
N LEU A 73 -18.58 11.04 -3.35
CA LEU A 73 -17.70 11.09 -4.52
C LEU A 73 -16.30 11.59 -4.18
N ILE A 74 -15.31 11.09 -4.92
CA ILE A 74 -13.94 11.58 -4.92
C ILE A 74 -13.69 12.31 -6.24
N TYR A 75 -13.14 13.53 -6.20
CA TYR A 75 -12.74 14.29 -7.38
C TYR A 75 -11.23 14.56 -7.42
N VAL A 76 -10.67 14.72 -8.63
CA VAL A 76 -9.25 15.05 -8.83
C VAL A 76 -8.90 16.46 -8.31
N ASP A 77 -9.74 17.47 -8.61
CA ASP A 77 -9.38 18.88 -8.38
C ASP A 77 -9.48 19.35 -6.92
N ASP A 78 -10.24 18.63 -6.08
CA ASP A 78 -10.44 19.01 -4.68
C ASP A 78 -9.12 18.99 -3.87
N TYR A 79 -8.08 18.38 -4.42
CA TYR A 79 -6.75 18.27 -3.81
C TYR A 79 -5.71 19.29 -4.30
N ARG A 80 -5.92 19.96 -5.44
CA ARG A 80 -4.92 20.92 -5.99
C ARG A 80 -5.00 22.30 -5.32
N ASN A 81 -6.18 22.76 -4.93
CA ASN A 81 -6.38 24.14 -4.45
C ASN A 81 -6.26 24.36 -2.93
N ARG A 82 -6.10 23.30 -2.13
CA ARG A 82 -6.05 23.44 -0.65
C ARG A 82 -4.66 23.67 -0.06
N SER A 83 -3.61 23.66 -0.88
CA SER A 83 -2.22 23.75 -0.41
C SER A 83 -1.57 25.15 -0.58
N SER A 84 -2.31 26.17 -1.01
CA SER A 84 -1.78 27.51 -1.30
C SER A 84 -2.44 28.60 -0.47
N SER A 85 -2.11 28.66 0.82
CA SER A 85 -2.20 29.89 1.62
C SER A 85 -1.03 30.00 2.61
N SER A 86 0.19 29.75 2.15
CA SER A 86 1.38 30.28 2.81
C SER A 86 2.46 30.49 1.75
N SER A 87 2.87 31.74 1.63
CA SER A 87 3.83 32.29 0.69
C SER A 87 5.21 31.63 0.73
N SER A 88 5.88 31.65 -0.43
CA SER A 88 7.33 31.56 -0.67
C SER A 88 8.05 30.25 -0.31
N SER A 89 8.13 29.33 -1.28
CA SER A 89 9.38 28.93 -1.96
C SER A 89 9.08 27.73 -2.85
N SER A 90 9.43 27.85 -4.13
CA SER A 90 9.20 26.84 -5.17
C SER A 90 10.11 25.63 -4.98
N LEU A 91 9.65 24.65 -4.22
CA LEU A 91 10.13 23.27 -4.30
C LEU A 91 9.02 22.43 -4.92
N ASN A 92 9.40 21.66 -5.95
CA ASN A 92 8.52 20.79 -6.74
C ASN A 92 7.67 19.91 -5.82
N ARG A 93 6.37 20.23 -5.75
CA ARG A 93 5.39 19.59 -4.88
C ARG A 93 4.85 18.35 -5.61
N TRP A 94 4.89 17.21 -4.93
CA TRP A 94 4.44 15.91 -5.43
C TRP A 94 3.02 15.94 -5.99
N GLU A 95 2.82 15.32 -7.17
CA GLU A 95 1.50 14.86 -7.59
C GLU A 95 1.36 13.36 -7.32
N LEU A 96 0.64 12.98 -6.26
CA LEU A 96 0.32 11.58 -5.98
C LEU A 96 -0.50 10.95 -7.13
N PRO A 97 -0.37 9.63 -7.38
CA PRO A 97 -1.25 8.89 -8.28
C PRO A 97 -2.73 9.10 -7.91
N TYR A 98 -3.59 9.14 -8.93
CA TYR A 98 -4.99 9.59 -8.88
C TYR A 98 -5.95 8.76 -7.99
N TRP A 99 -5.55 7.56 -7.56
CA TRP A 99 -6.33 6.68 -6.67
C TRP A 99 -5.86 6.70 -5.21
N LEU A 100 -4.86 7.54 -4.90
CA LEU A 100 -4.13 7.56 -3.62
C LEU A 100 -4.17 8.91 -2.88
N ARG A 101 -5.18 9.76 -3.11
CA ARG A 101 -5.38 10.99 -2.31
C ARG A 101 -6.67 10.88 -1.49
N VAL A 102 -6.54 10.92 -0.17
CA VAL A 102 -7.65 11.02 0.80
C VAL A 102 -7.59 12.37 1.49
N VAL A 103 -8.79 12.88 1.78
CA VAL A 103 -9.13 14.19 2.33
C VAL A 103 -8.53 14.31 3.73
N GLY A 104 -7.48 15.11 3.86
CA GLY A 104 -7.06 15.70 5.12
C GLY A 104 -7.70 17.08 5.30
N ASP A 105 -8.16 17.34 6.52
CA ASP A 105 -8.67 18.60 7.07
C ASP A 105 -10.09 19.04 6.66
N ASP A 106 -11.03 18.66 7.54
CA ASP A 106 -11.89 19.67 8.16
C ASP A 106 -11.77 19.56 9.68
N LYS A 107 -11.10 20.53 10.31
CA LYS A 107 -11.00 20.66 11.78
C LYS A 107 -12.34 21.04 12.44
N SER A 108 -13.44 21.07 11.68
CA SER A 108 -14.78 21.40 12.18
C SER A 108 -15.70 20.19 12.39
N THR A 109 -15.31 18.97 11.99
CA THR A 109 -16.00 17.75 12.42
C THR A 109 -15.23 17.12 13.58
N GLY A 110 -15.89 16.97 14.73
CA GLY A 110 -15.25 16.52 15.96
C GLY A 110 -14.40 15.27 15.74
N LEU A 111 -13.09 15.42 15.96
CA LEU A 111 -12.06 14.40 16.23
C LEU A 111 -12.54 12.95 16.00
N LEU A 112 -12.05 12.34 14.92
CA LEU A 112 -11.93 10.88 14.78
C LEU A 112 -11.16 10.36 15.99
N LYS A 113 -11.88 9.96 17.05
CA LYS A 113 -11.26 9.59 18.33
C LYS A 113 -10.53 8.25 18.34
N ASN A 114 -10.57 7.49 17.24
CA ASN A 114 -10.07 6.11 17.21
C ASN A 114 -9.25 5.86 15.94
N GLU A 115 -8.14 6.58 15.74
CA GLU A 115 -7.11 6.07 14.84
C GLU A 115 -6.61 4.71 15.38
N PRO A 116 -6.43 3.69 14.54
CA PRO A 116 -5.88 2.42 14.99
C PRO A 116 -4.47 2.65 15.54
N GLU A 117 -4.13 1.95 16.61
CA GLU A 117 -2.77 2.04 17.16
C GLU A 117 -1.75 1.55 16.12
N ARG A 118 -0.62 2.26 16.02
CA ARG A 118 0.52 1.81 15.23
C ARG A 118 0.99 0.45 15.78
N CYS A 119 1.37 -0.44 14.87
CA CYS A 119 1.79 -1.78 15.23
C CYS A 119 3.19 -2.10 14.70
N CYS A 120 3.79 -3.16 15.24
CA CYS A 120 5.07 -3.70 14.80
C CYS A 120 4.86 -4.98 14.02
N PHE A 121 5.63 -5.15 12.94
CA PHE A 121 5.62 -6.38 12.16
C PHE A 121 6.03 -7.57 13.04
N PRO A 122 5.61 -8.80 12.68
CA PRO A 122 6.08 -10.00 13.35
C PRO A 122 7.61 -10.07 13.35
N LYS A 123 8.18 -10.47 14.49
CA LYS A 123 9.63 -10.49 14.68
C LYS A 123 10.35 -11.36 13.67
N GLN A 124 9.68 -12.40 13.21
CA GLN A 124 10.11 -13.30 12.15
C GLN A 124 8.95 -13.53 11.22
N TYR A 125 9.23 -13.63 9.92
CA TYR A 125 8.29 -14.16 8.95
C TYR A 125 8.98 -14.57 7.65
N SER A 126 8.27 -15.35 6.86
CA SER A 126 8.58 -15.59 5.44
C SER A 126 7.32 -15.33 4.61
N SER A 127 7.49 -14.97 3.35
CA SER A 127 6.38 -14.83 2.41
C SER A 127 6.76 -15.41 1.07
N LYS A 128 5.85 -16.13 0.41
CA LYS A 128 6.04 -16.58 -0.98
C LYS A 128 5.64 -15.50 -1.98
N SER A 129 6.07 -14.27 -1.73
CA SER A 129 6.07 -13.26 -2.79
C SER A 129 6.94 -13.74 -3.96
N SER A 130 6.90 -13.03 -5.09
CA SER A 130 7.76 -13.30 -6.26
C SER A 130 9.26 -13.35 -5.95
N ASN A 131 9.69 -13.01 -4.72
CA ASN A 131 11.10 -13.04 -4.33
C ASN A 131 11.39 -13.75 -3.00
N ASN A 132 10.50 -14.61 -2.47
CA ASN A 132 10.62 -15.27 -1.15
C ASN A 132 11.36 -14.42 -0.10
N LEU A 133 10.62 -13.69 0.74
CA LEU A 133 11.17 -12.64 1.60
C LEU A 133 11.20 -13.07 3.07
N PRO A 134 12.21 -13.84 3.53
CA PRO A 134 12.42 -14.08 4.96
C PRO A 134 12.92 -12.81 5.65
N TYR A 135 12.33 -12.51 6.80
CA TYR A 135 12.64 -11.35 7.65
C TYR A 135 12.84 -11.81 9.08
N ASP A 136 13.98 -11.48 9.69
CA ASP A 136 14.28 -11.76 11.09
C ASP A 136 14.78 -10.50 11.82
N SER A 137 13.87 -9.82 12.51
CA SER A 137 14.19 -8.63 13.31
C SER A 137 15.13 -8.92 14.48
N ASN A 138 15.14 -10.14 15.03
CA ASN A 138 16.01 -10.48 16.16
C ASN A 138 17.48 -10.52 15.71
N ARG A 139 17.72 -11.00 14.48
CA ARG A 139 19.05 -10.99 13.85
C ARG A 139 19.34 -9.70 13.09
N GLY A 140 18.32 -8.88 12.83
CA GLY A 140 18.42 -7.71 11.95
C GLY A 140 18.69 -8.10 10.50
N MET A 141 18.07 -9.18 10.01
CA MET A 141 18.35 -9.76 8.69
C MET A 141 17.12 -9.75 7.78
N ILE A 142 17.33 -9.45 6.50
CA ILE A 142 16.33 -9.63 5.43
C ILE A 142 16.97 -10.44 4.31
N GLY A 143 16.27 -11.48 3.85
CA GLY A 143 16.66 -12.23 2.67
C GLY A 143 15.66 -11.99 1.56
N MET A 144 16.12 -12.01 0.31
CA MET A 144 15.27 -11.89 -0.85
C MET A 144 15.84 -12.76 -1.97
N LYS A 145 15.24 -13.93 -2.19
CA LYS A 145 15.61 -14.84 -3.27
C LYS A 145 14.73 -14.56 -4.49
N ARG A 146 15.27 -13.83 -5.46
CA ARG A 146 14.47 -13.43 -6.63
C ARG A 146 14.06 -14.65 -7.44
N VAL A 147 12.80 -14.73 -7.83
CA VAL A 147 12.40 -15.69 -8.86
C VAL A 147 13.18 -15.33 -10.12
N PRO A 148 13.92 -16.28 -10.72
CA PRO A 148 14.78 -15.94 -11.84
C PRO A 148 13.94 -15.39 -13.00
N ILE A 149 14.30 -14.20 -13.46
CA ILE A 149 13.61 -13.56 -14.59
C ILE A 149 14.26 -14.09 -15.87
N THR A 150 13.47 -14.74 -16.72
CA THR A 150 13.89 -15.10 -18.07
C THR A 150 13.43 -14.00 -19.02
N LEU A 151 14.33 -13.11 -19.42
CA LEU A 151 14.06 -12.17 -20.51
C LEU A 151 14.39 -12.86 -21.85
N PRO A 152 13.58 -12.68 -22.92
CA PRO A 152 13.86 -13.29 -24.22
C PRO A 152 15.27 -12.96 -24.70
N GLY A 153 16.09 -13.99 -24.95
CA GLY A 153 17.47 -13.84 -25.39
C GLY A 153 18.47 -13.44 -24.30
N GLN A 154 18.07 -13.38 -23.02
CA GLN A 154 19.00 -13.11 -21.91
C GLN A 154 19.20 -14.33 -21.02
N GLN A 155 20.38 -14.39 -20.41
CA GLN A 155 20.71 -15.39 -19.41
C GLN A 155 19.81 -15.22 -18.19
N LYS A 156 19.28 -16.33 -17.69
CA LYS A 156 18.53 -16.41 -16.44
C LYS A 156 19.46 -15.98 -15.30
N LEU A 157 19.11 -14.91 -14.57
CA LEU A 157 19.87 -14.45 -13.42
C LEU A 157 19.25 -15.00 -12.13
N ASN A 158 20.00 -15.85 -11.43
CA ASN A 158 19.62 -16.39 -10.13
C ASN A 158 20.24 -15.54 -9.01
N MET A 159 19.60 -14.42 -8.71
CA MET A 159 20.10 -13.45 -7.73
C MET A 159 19.50 -13.65 -6.35
N TRP A 160 20.36 -13.59 -5.35
CA TRP A 160 19.98 -13.57 -3.94
C TRP A 160 20.49 -12.30 -3.28
N THR A 161 19.60 -11.54 -2.65
CA THR A 161 19.97 -10.41 -1.80
C THR A 161 19.84 -10.79 -0.33
N ILE A 162 20.87 -10.51 0.47
CA ILE A 162 20.86 -10.64 1.93
C ILE A 162 21.25 -9.29 2.53
N GLU A 163 20.39 -8.72 3.35
CA GLU A 163 20.60 -7.46 4.06
C GLU A 163 20.83 -7.73 5.55
N ASN A 164 21.93 -7.20 6.07
CA ASN A 164 22.18 -7.11 7.50
C ASN A 164 21.97 -5.65 7.93
N ILE A 165 20.82 -5.40 8.53
CA ILE A 165 20.36 -4.07 8.96
C ILE A 165 21.22 -3.54 10.10
N ASN A 166 21.70 -4.43 10.97
CA ASN A 166 22.53 -4.06 12.13
C ASN A 166 23.89 -3.52 11.66
N ASP A 167 24.51 -4.18 10.69
CA ASP A 167 25.80 -3.80 10.13
C ASP A 167 25.69 -2.78 8.98
N GLU A 168 24.47 -2.44 8.55
CA GLU A 168 24.18 -1.57 7.39
C GLU A 168 24.78 -2.09 6.07
N ILE A 169 24.87 -3.41 5.90
CA ILE A 169 25.49 -4.05 4.72
C ILE A 169 24.47 -4.89 3.96
N MET A 170 24.52 -4.80 2.64
CA MET A 170 23.76 -5.64 1.71
C MET A 170 24.72 -6.46 0.85
N TYR A 171 24.43 -7.75 0.71
CA TYR A 171 25.07 -8.66 -0.23
C TYR A 171 24.10 -8.97 -1.36
N THR A 172 24.53 -8.80 -2.61
CA THR A 172 23.83 -9.31 -3.79
C THR A 172 24.69 -10.40 -4.41
N ILE A 173 24.18 -11.62 -4.45
CA ILE A 173 24.91 -12.84 -4.78
C ILE A 173 24.32 -13.42 -6.06
N ASP A 174 25.14 -13.55 -7.09
CA ASP A 174 24.81 -14.34 -8.28
C ASP A 174 25.12 -15.80 -8.00
N GLN A 175 24.08 -16.62 -7.85
CA GLN A 175 24.22 -18.03 -7.49
C GLN A 175 24.84 -18.87 -8.61
N ASP A 176 24.74 -18.43 -9.86
CA ASP A 176 25.20 -19.18 -11.02
C ASP A 176 26.66 -18.83 -11.33
N LEU A 177 27.02 -17.54 -11.27
CA LEU A 177 28.39 -17.06 -11.47
C LEU A 177 29.28 -17.14 -10.22
N LYS A 178 28.68 -17.40 -9.05
CA LYS A 178 29.37 -17.38 -7.74
C LYS A 178 30.09 -16.06 -7.48
N THR A 179 29.51 -14.96 -7.96
CA THR A 179 30.00 -13.60 -7.73
C THR A 179 29.13 -12.89 -6.71
N CYS A 180 29.71 -11.94 -6.00
CA CYS A 180 28.97 -11.15 -5.01
C CYS A 180 29.32 -9.67 -5.14
N LEU A 181 28.33 -8.85 -4.84
CA LEU A 181 28.46 -7.41 -4.64
C LEU A 181 28.11 -7.11 -3.18
N LYS A 182 28.99 -6.38 -2.51
CA LYS A 182 28.78 -5.87 -1.16
C LYS A 182 28.54 -4.36 -1.25
N SER A 183 27.47 -3.87 -0.66
CA SER A 183 27.11 -2.45 -0.69
C SER A 183 26.56 -2.00 0.67
N LYS A 184 26.57 -0.68 0.90
CA LYS A 184 25.96 -0.09 2.09
C LYS A 184 24.44 0.02 1.93
N ILE A 185 23.68 -0.33 2.97
CA ILE A 185 22.25 -0.08 3.03
C ILE A 185 22.01 1.42 3.21
N ILE A 186 21.26 2.02 2.27
CA ILE A 186 20.98 3.46 2.26
C ILE A 186 19.72 3.80 3.07
N SER A 187 18.85 2.81 3.33
CA SER A 187 17.62 2.99 4.09
C SER A 187 17.35 1.76 4.94
N LYS A 188 17.12 1.95 6.24
CA LYS A 188 16.72 0.86 7.14
C LYS A 188 15.23 0.57 6.95
N THR A 189 14.88 -0.71 6.82
CA THR A 189 13.49 -1.15 6.85
C THR A 189 12.98 -1.00 8.28
N ALA A 190 11.89 -0.25 8.47
CA ALA A 190 11.29 -0.07 9.78
C ALA A 190 10.67 -1.40 10.25
N VAL A 191 10.87 -1.75 11.53
CA VAL A 191 10.26 -2.95 12.17
C VAL A 191 8.80 -2.68 12.54
N CYS A 192 8.42 -1.41 12.64
CA CYS A 192 7.09 -0.97 13.02
C CYS A 192 6.63 0.14 12.08
N ILE A 193 5.32 0.40 12.08
CA ILE A 193 4.77 1.62 11.51
C ILE A 193 5.41 2.81 12.25
N PRO A 194 6.18 3.69 11.57
CA PRO A 194 6.92 4.73 12.27
C PRO A 194 5.99 5.82 12.79
N ASP A 195 6.41 6.57 13.80
CA ASP A 195 5.59 7.66 14.38
C ASP A 195 5.27 8.78 13.39
N ILE A 196 6.15 8.97 12.39
CA ILE A 196 5.93 9.92 11.28
C ILE A 196 4.86 9.44 10.29
N ALA A 197 4.36 8.22 10.43
CA ALA A 197 3.34 7.69 9.56
C ALA A 197 1.98 8.30 9.91
N GLU A 198 1.28 8.73 8.87
CA GLU A 198 -0.08 9.24 8.94
C GLU A 198 -1.05 8.12 8.55
N TYR A 199 -2.08 7.90 9.36
CA TYR A 199 -3.13 6.96 9.01
C TYR A 199 -3.86 7.44 7.76
N PHE A 200 -4.04 6.55 6.79
CA PHE A 200 -4.66 6.90 5.52
C PHE A 200 -6.07 6.33 5.40
N SER A 201 -6.21 5.02 5.53
CA SER A 201 -7.49 4.35 5.32
C SER A 201 -7.50 2.95 5.91
N SER A 202 -8.70 2.38 6.05
CA SER A 202 -8.88 0.96 6.30
C SER A 202 -9.58 0.32 5.11
N SER A 203 -9.18 -0.90 4.76
CA SER A 203 -9.73 -1.68 3.66
C SER A 203 -10.06 -3.10 4.12
N ARG A 204 -11.08 -3.70 3.51
CA ARG A 204 -11.43 -5.11 3.72
C ARG A 204 -11.00 -5.92 2.50
N TYR A 205 -10.17 -6.93 2.70
CA TYR A 205 -9.72 -7.86 1.67
C TYR A 205 -10.43 -9.21 1.86
N GLY A 206 -10.84 -9.85 0.75
CA GLY A 206 -11.49 -11.16 0.77
C GLY A 206 -13.02 -11.11 0.62
N TYR A 207 -13.67 -12.26 0.70
CA TYR A 207 -15.10 -12.44 0.41
C TYR A 207 -15.78 -13.33 1.46
N GLY A 208 -17.06 -13.04 1.76
CA GLY A 208 -17.85 -13.79 2.75
C GLY A 208 -17.27 -13.68 4.16
N ASP A 209 -17.10 -14.83 4.82
CA ASP A 209 -16.54 -14.91 6.18
C ASP A 209 -15.00 -14.85 6.22
N LYS A 210 -14.34 -14.90 5.06
CA LYS A 210 -12.88 -14.84 4.94
C LYS A 210 -12.45 -13.42 4.58
N LYS A 211 -12.66 -12.50 5.52
CA LYS A 211 -12.32 -11.08 5.37
C LYS A 211 -11.15 -10.70 6.29
N ILE A 212 -10.17 -10.01 5.73
CA ILE A 212 -9.07 -9.38 6.48
C ILE A 212 -9.32 -7.89 6.47
N VAL A 213 -9.38 -7.27 7.65
CA VAL A 213 -9.36 -5.81 7.78
C VAL A 213 -7.91 -5.38 7.81
N ALA A 214 -7.57 -4.35 7.03
CA ALA A 214 -6.21 -3.87 6.92
C ALA A 214 -6.14 -2.35 6.94
N ASP A 215 -5.09 -1.83 7.54
CA ASP A 215 -4.86 -0.41 7.74
C ASP A 215 -3.70 0.06 6.89
N THR A 216 -3.93 1.14 6.17
CA THR A 216 -2.93 1.77 5.31
C THR A 216 -2.37 2.99 6.01
N TRP A 217 -1.05 3.08 6.04
CA TRP A 217 -0.31 4.20 6.58
C TRP A 217 0.55 4.83 5.49
N ILE A 218 0.63 6.15 5.49
CA ILE A 218 1.47 6.93 4.59
C ILE A 218 2.71 7.38 5.35
N ILE A 219 3.88 7.15 4.75
CA ILE A 219 5.17 7.59 5.28
C ILE A 219 5.82 8.51 4.25
N ASN A 220 5.85 9.80 4.54
CA ASN A 220 6.51 10.81 3.72
C ASN A 220 7.85 11.19 4.33
N ASN A 221 8.96 10.87 3.67
CA ASN A 221 10.31 11.16 4.16
C ASN A 221 11.04 12.23 3.32
N ASN A 222 10.29 13.24 2.85
CA ASN A 222 10.73 14.37 2.00
C ASN A 222 11.25 13.99 0.61
N ARG A 223 11.77 12.76 0.43
CA ARG A 223 12.33 12.26 -0.84
C ARG A 223 11.51 11.14 -1.45
N ASN A 224 10.83 10.34 -0.64
CA ASN A 224 10.00 9.25 -1.09
C ASN A 224 8.65 9.30 -0.38
N LEU A 225 7.65 8.78 -1.07
CA LEU A 225 6.37 8.50 -0.46
C LEU A 225 6.17 7.00 -0.40
N ASN A 226 5.94 6.50 0.81
CA ASN A 226 5.73 5.09 1.04
C ASN A 226 4.32 4.87 1.57
N TYR A 227 3.70 3.78 1.11
CA TYR A 227 2.46 3.27 1.64
C TYR A 227 2.74 1.90 2.21
N VAL A 228 2.21 1.64 3.39
CA VAL A 228 2.27 0.34 4.02
C VAL A 228 0.89 -0.05 4.48
N THR A 229 0.43 -1.21 4.02
CA THR A 229 -0.86 -1.77 4.39
C THR A 229 -0.60 -2.98 5.27
N VAL A 230 -1.16 -2.98 6.48
CA VAL A 230 -0.96 -4.03 7.49
C VAL A 230 -2.29 -4.63 7.95
N SER A 231 -2.30 -5.90 8.34
CA SER A 231 -3.49 -6.51 8.93
C SER A 231 -3.82 -5.88 10.30
N ARG A 232 -5.11 -5.66 10.56
CA ARG A 232 -5.64 -5.15 11.84
C ARG A 232 -5.85 -6.25 12.89
N ASP A 233 -5.65 -7.51 12.53
CA ASP A 233 -5.89 -8.70 13.38
C ASP A 233 -4.90 -8.88 14.55
N GLY A 234 -4.16 -7.83 14.91
CA GLY A 234 -3.18 -7.83 16.00
C GLY A 234 -1.81 -8.38 15.63
N LEU A 235 -1.67 -9.03 14.46
CA LEU A 235 -0.38 -9.54 13.99
C LEU A 235 0.41 -8.49 13.18
N CYS A 236 -0.25 -7.42 12.71
CA CYS A 236 0.38 -6.38 11.90
C CYS A 236 1.08 -6.94 10.66
N VAL A 237 0.49 -7.95 10.01
CA VAL A 237 1.11 -8.61 8.86
C VAL A 237 1.19 -7.62 7.69
N PRO A 238 2.37 -7.35 7.11
CA PRO A 238 2.47 -6.47 5.96
C PRO A 238 1.81 -7.17 4.76
N LEU A 239 0.73 -6.58 4.23
CA LEU A 239 0.00 -7.11 3.08
C LEU A 239 0.53 -6.54 1.77
N THR A 240 0.68 -5.21 1.72
CA THR A 240 1.25 -4.49 0.59
C THR A 240 2.13 -3.34 1.05
N GLY A 241 3.18 -3.07 0.29
CA GLY A 241 4.05 -1.91 0.45
C GLY A 241 4.30 -1.26 -0.90
N HIS A 242 4.09 0.05 -1.03
CA HIS A 242 4.44 0.79 -2.23
C HIS A 242 5.48 1.84 -1.89
N ILE A 243 6.59 1.87 -2.62
CA ILE A 243 7.63 2.89 -2.53
C ILE A 243 7.59 3.68 -3.84
N PHE A 244 7.20 4.94 -3.75
CA PHE A 244 7.29 5.89 -4.85
C PHE A 244 8.61 6.65 -4.69
N VAL A 245 9.59 6.33 -5.55
CA VAL A 245 10.90 6.96 -5.53
C VAL A 245 10.85 8.26 -6.32
N HIS A 246 11.62 9.27 -5.93
CA HIS A 246 11.69 10.58 -6.60
C HIS A 246 12.17 10.54 -8.08
N THR A 247 12.55 9.38 -8.61
CA THR A 247 12.91 9.22 -10.01
C THR A 247 11.65 9.10 -10.88
N PRO A 248 11.51 9.89 -11.96
CA PRO A 248 10.37 9.77 -12.87
C PRO A 248 10.16 8.32 -13.34
N GLY A 249 8.97 7.77 -13.08
CA GLY A 249 8.60 6.40 -13.46
C GLY A 249 9.02 5.28 -12.49
N GLY A 250 9.72 5.59 -11.40
CA GLY A 250 10.18 4.59 -10.42
C GLY A 250 9.15 4.29 -9.33
N VAL A 251 8.25 3.34 -9.56
CA VAL A 251 7.38 2.78 -8.51
C VAL A 251 7.84 1.36 -8.19
N THR A 252 8.26 1.13 -6.95
CA THR A 252 8.52 -0.22 -6.44
C THR A 252 7.31 -0.66 -5.62
N THR A 253 6.65 -1.73 -6.05
CA THR A 253 5.55 -2.34 -5.29
C THR A 253 6.02 -3.67 -4.73
N MET A 254 5.88 -3.84 -3.42
CA MET A 254 6.06 -5.09 -2.71
C MET A 254 4.68 -5.61 -2.31
N ILE A 255 4.37 -6.85 -2.69
CA ILE A 255 3.14 -7.54 -2.29
C ILE A 255 3.56 -8.76 -1.51
N THR A 256 3.00 -8.92 -0.32
CA THR A 256 3.24 -10.09 0.52
C THR A 256 2.12 -11.09 0.27
N THR A 257 2.47 -12.30 -0.14
CA THR A 257 1.56 -13.44 -0.31
C THR A 257 2.09 -14.64 0.46
N ASP A 258 1.20 -15.53 0.86
CA ASP A 258 1.52 -16.75 1.63
C ASP A 258 2.42 -16.45 2.84
N PHE A 259 1.96 -15.53 3.68
CA PHE A 259 2.67 -15.15 4.90
C PHE A 259 2.74 -16.33 5.87
N VAL A 260 3.94 -16.59 6.38
CA VAL A 260 4.21 -17.57 7.44
C VAL A 260 4.95 -16.82 8.57
N PRO A 261 4.44 -16.82 9.82
CA PRO A 261 5.03 -16.05 10.94
C PRO A 261 6.38 -16.59 11.45
N GLU A 262 6.99 -17.52 10.72
CA GLU A 262 8.22 -18.20 11.12
C GLU A 262 9.12 -18.42 9.91
N ILE A 263 10.41 -18.59 10.17
CA ILE A 263 11.42 -18.90 9.17
C ILE A 263 11.82 -20.36 9.36
N ASN A 264 11.36 -21.23 8.47
CA ASN A 264 11.61 -22.67 8.58
C ASN A 264 13.07 -23.06 8.33
N ASP A 265 13.81 -22.24 7.57
CA ASP A 265 15.19 -22.50 7.19
C ASP A 265 16.03 -21.24 7.41
N SER A 266 16.85 -21.23 8.46
CA SER A 266 17.70 -20.07 8.76
C SER A 266 18.88 -19.92 7.82
N SER A 267 19.21 -20.95 7.02
CA SER A 267 20.30 -20.87 6.04
C SER A 267 20.00 -19.85 4.93
N VAL A 268 18.76 -19.35 4.88
CA VAL A 268 18.38 -18.24 4.01
C VAL A 268 19.10 -16.92 4.29
N PHE A 269 19.86 -16.86 5.38
CA PHE A 269 20.70 -15.71 5.74
C PHE A 269 22.20 -16.03 5.67
N ASP A 270 22.57 -17.24 5.27
CA ASP A 270 23.97 -17.65 5.20
C ASP A 270 24.66 -16.96 4.02
N ILE A 271 25.54 -16.02 4.34
CA ILE A 271 26.37 -15.34 3.37
C ILE A 271 27.53 -16.29 3.00
N PRO A 272 27.78 -16.58 1.71
CA PRO A 272 28.92 -17.38 1.29
C PRO A 272 30.26 -16.77 1.72
N GLU A 273 31.24 -17.62 2.06
CA GLU A 273 32.54 -17.17 2.58
C GLU A 273 33.30 -16.28 1.59
N GLU A 274 33.14 -16.52 0.29
CA GLU A 274 33.68 -15.68 -0.78
C GLU A 274 33.10 -14.25 -0.73
N CYS A 275 31.83 -14.09 -0.38
CA CYS A 275 31.20 -12.78 -0.28
C CYS A 275 31.62 -12.01 0.98
N LYS A 276 31.92 -12.72 2.08
CA LYS A 276 32.39 -12.12 3.34
C LYS A 276 33.75 -11.44 3.22
N LYS A 277 34.59 -11.91 2.29
CA LYS A 277 35.96 -11.41 2.05
C LYS A 277 36.01 -10.10 1.25
N LEU A 278 34.88 -9.65 0.71
CA LEU A 278 34.80 -8.38 -0.01
C LEU A 278 34.90 -7.23 0.99
N ASN A 279 35.88 -6.34 0.79
CA ASN A 279 36.07 -5.15 1.61
C ASN A 279 34.98 -4.12 1.31
#